data_AF-A0A2H9P7W6-F1
#
_entry.id   AF-A0A2H9P7W6-F1
#
_cell.length_a   1.000
_cell.length_b   1.000
_cell.length_c   1.000
_cell.angle_alpha   90.00
_cell.angle_beta   90.00
_cell.angle_gamma   90.00
#
_symmetry.space_group_name_H-M   'P 1'
#
loop_
_entity.id
_entity.type
_entity.pdbx_description
1 polymer ?
#
loop_
_entity_poly.entity_id
_entity_poly.type
_entity_poly.pdbx_seq_one_letter_code
_entity_poly.pdbx_strand_id
1 'polypeptide(L)'
;MIFLILAIVVGAVYWQQTLPRCSDGTVYDQCSGNKPLFCNNGTLERRVSLCGCPNLDYIRQDGEQCLDLRHPDVSKLEKRIHEIINENRVENGLTELEWNQQIAEVARNHSQDMAERNYFSHESPEGYDFTWRYAEGNVICAIQLGDMIYGGAENIHKGGVYGTIHYTNGIETSRDYKTLEEIAQDVATGWMNSPGHRANILTPYWQTEGLGVAVTSDGAVYSTENFC
;
A
#
# COMPACT_ATOMS: atom_id res chain seq x y z
N MET A 1 -6.65 80.77 41.44
CA MET A 1 -7.01 80.48 40.03
C MET A 1 -5.79 80.70 39.16
N ILE A 2 -5.21 79.61 38.66
CA ILE A 2 -4.60 79.44 37.32
C ILE A 2 -4.19 77.95 37.33
N PHE A 3 -4.86 77.17 36.49
CA PHE A 3 -4.61 75.74 36.29
C PHE A 3 -3.41 75.59 35.36
N LEU A 4 -2.37 74.86 35.78
CA LEU A 4 -1.42 74.23 34.87
C LEU A 4 -1.76 72.74 34.81
N ILE A 5 -2.28 72.32 33.66
CA ILE A 5 -2.58 70.93 33.36
C ILE A 5 -1.24 70.23 33.09
N LEU A 6 -0.81 69.34 33.99
CA LEU A 6 0.20 68.34 33.69
C LEU A 6 -0.43 67.28 32.78
N ALA A 7 -0.08 67.27 31.51
CA ALA A 7 -0.34 66.14 30.63
C ALA A 7 0.78 65.11 30.80
N ILE A 8 0.51 64.06 31.59
CA ILE A 8 1.37 62.87 31.64
C ILE A 8 0.98 61.99 30.45
N VAL A 9 1.79 62.01 29.39
CA VAL A 9 1.70 61.02 28.31
C VAL A 9 2.52 59.81 28.75
N VAL A 10 1.85 58.82 29.35
CA VAL A 10 2.45 57.50 29.57
C VAL A 10 2.44 56.78 28.22
N GLY A 11 3.56 56.82 27.51
CA GLY A 11 3.76 56.02 26.31
C GLY A 11 3.78 54.53 26.67
N ALA A 12 2.79 53.77 26.21
CA ALA A 12 2.85 52.32 26.25
C ALA A 12 3.95 51.85 25.30
N VAL A 13 5.08 51.39 25.85
CA VAL A 13 6.11 50.69 25.10
C VAL A 13 5.53 49.32 24.73
N TYR A 14 5.00 49.20 23.52
CA TYR A 14 4.63 47.91 22.94
C TYR A 14 5.91 47.16 22.60
N TRP A 15 6.31 46.24 23.48
CA TRP A 15 7.31 45.24 23.15
C TRP A 15 6.72 44.30 22.09
N GLN A 16 7.10 44.46 20.83
CA GLN A 16 6.93 43.40 19.84
C GLN A 16 7.82 42.24 20.27
N GLN A 17 7.26 41.30 21.03
CA GLN A 17 7.94 40.03 21.29
C GLN A 17 8.05 39.29 19.96
N THR A 18 9.25 39.26 19.39
CA THR A 18 9.55 38.41 18.24
C THR A 18 9.42 36.97 18.71
N LEU A 19 8.37 36.28 18.25
CA LEU A 19 8.19 34.87 18.57
C LEU A 19 9.43 34.07 18.14
N PRO A 20 9.89 33.11 18.97
CA PRO A 20 10.99 32.23 18.59
C PRO A 20 10.71 31.57 17.24
N ARG A 21 11.76 31.37 16.45
CA ARG A 21 11.68 30.64 15.18
C ARG A 21 12.53 29.40 15.24
N CYS A 22 12.08 28.37 14.55
CA CYS A 22 12.84 27.15 14.36
C CYS A 22 13.91 27.31 13.26
N SER A 23 14.75 26.28 13.10
CA SER A 23 15.89 26.29 12.17
C SER A 23 15.51 26.54 10.71
N ASP A 24 14.28 26.25 10.31
CA ASP A 24 13.74 26.49 8.96
C ASP A 24 12.96 27.81 8.84
N GLY A 25 12.99 28.64 9.88
CA GLY A 25 12.28 29.92 9.92
C GLY A 25 10.81 29.83 10.34
N THR A 26 10.29 28.62 10.59
CA THR A 26 8.91 28.42 11.10
C THR A 26 8.72 29.15 12.43
N VAL A 27 7.61 29.87 12.59
CA VAL A 27 7.29 30.59 13.82
C VAL A 27 6.87 29.60 14.90
N TYR A 28 7.21 29.88 16.15
CA TYR A 28 6.73 29.16 17.32
C TYR A 28 5.23 28.85 17.24
N ASP A 29 4.86 27.62 17.61
CA ASP A 29 3.48 27.12 17.64
C ASP A 29 2.84 27.03 16.24
N GLN A 30 3.67 26.87 15.19
CA GLN A 30 3.22 26.68 13.82
C GLN A 30 3.83 25.43 13.18
N CYS A 31 3.11 24.90 12.19
CA CYS A 31 3.61 23.83 11.34
C CYS A 31 4.56 24.39 10.28
N SER A 32 5.67 23.69 10.08
CA SER A 32 6.61 23.95 9.01
C SER A 32 6.00 23.61 7.65
N GLY A 33 6.48 24.28 6.60
CA GLY A 33 6.23 23.85 5.22
C GLY A 33 6.82 22.46 4.92
N ASN A 34 7.86 22.06 5.67
CA ASN A 34 8.43 20.72 5.65
C ASN A 34 7.64 19.81 6.60
N LYS A 35 6.46 19.38 6.15
CA LYS A 35 5.62 18.43 6.89
C LYS A 35 6.40 17.16 7.23
N PRO A 36 6.14 16.50 8.38
CA PRO A 36 5.13 16.80 9.39
C PRO A 36 5.69 17.60 10.59
N LEU A 37 6.58 18.57 10.34
CA LEU A 37 7.30 19.23 11.42
C LEU A 37 6.49 20.39 12.02
N PHE A 38 6.54 20.49 13.34
CA PHE A 38 5.94 21.54 14.16
C PHE A 38 7.05 22.29 14.91
N CYS A 39 6.95 23.61 14.98
CA CYS A 39 7.92 24.42 15.68
C CYS A 39 7.57 24.57 17.17
N ASN A 40 8.26 23.79 18.01
CA ASN A 40 8.15 23.87 19.46
C ASN A 40 9.38 24.57 20.05
N ASN A 41 9.20 25.82 20.48
CA ASN A 41 10.20 26.65 21.16
C ASN A 41 11.60 26.63 20.50
N GLY A 42 11.66 26.85 19.19
CA GLY A 42 12.91 26.87 18.41
C GLY A 42 13.40 25.51 17.91
N THR A 43 12.73 24.41 18.29
CA THR A 43 13.02 23.05 17.81
C THR A 43 11.93 22.55 16.89
N LEU A 44 12.31 21.94 15.76
CA LEU A 44 11.38 21.23 14.89
C LEU A 44 11.12 19.83 15.45
N GLU A 45 9.86 19.54 15.78
CA GLU A 45 9.40 18.25 16.26
C GLU A 45 8.45 17.63 15.25
N ARG A 46 8.52 16.31 15.05
CA ARG A 46 7.53 15.59 14.23
C ARG A 46 6.19 15.52 14.97
N ARG A 47 5.15 16.15 14.41
CA ARG A 47 3.76 16.14 14.94
C ARG A 47 2.78 15.85 13.79
N VAL A 48 2.63 14.58 13.45
CA VAL A 48 1.84 14.15 12.29
C VAL A 48 0.36 14.53 12.41
N SER A 49 -0.29 14.21 13.53
CA SER A 49 -1.69 14.56 13.79
C SER A 49 -1.97 16.07 13.73
N LEU A 50 -0.97 16.91 13.99
CA LEU A 50 -1.11 18.37 13.99
C LEU A 50 -0.75 18.99 12.63
N CYS A 51 0.33 18.54 12.00
CA CYS A 51 0.90 19.18 10.80
C CYS A 51 0.63 18.42 9.50
N GLY A 52 0.03 17.24 9.58
CA GLY A 52 -0.25 16.38 8.45
C GLY A 52 1.00 15.85 7.78
N CYS A 53 0.82 15.15 6.66
CA CYS A 53 1.89 14.41 6.00
C CYS A 53 2.37 15.05 4.68
N PRO A 54 3.60 14.76 4.24
CA PRO A 54 4.13 15.23 2.96
C PRO A 54 3.56 14.44 1.77
N ASN A 55 3.70 14.96 0.55
CA ASN A 55 3.57 14.22 -0.73
C ASN A 55 2.36 13.26 -0.90
N LEU A 56 1.16 13.65 -0.46
CA LEU A 56 -0.07 12.83 -0.50
C LEU A 56 -0.05 11.58 0.41
N ASP A 57 0.94 11.47 1.30
CA ASP A 57 0.96 10.47 2.35
C ASP A 57 -0.21 10.72 3.33
N TYR A 58 -0.75 9.65 3.91
CA TYR A 58 -1.87 9.73 4.86
C TYR A 58 -1.38 9.58 6.29
N ILE A 59 -2.14 10.17 7.22
CA ILE A 59 -1.90 9.96 8.65
C ILE A 59 -2.40 8.56 9.00
N ARG A 60 -1.52 7.73 9.57
CA ARG A 60 -1.88 6.41 10.09
C ARG A 60 -2.91 6.55 11.21
N GLN A 61 -3.74 5.52 11.44
CA GLN A 61 -4.81 5.58 12.45
C GLN A 61 -4.32 5.94 13.87
N ASP A 62 -3.05 5.65 14.19
CA ASP A 62 -2.41 6.04 15.45
C ASP A 62 -2.15 7.56 15.59
N GLY A 63 -2.23 8.32 14.49
CA GLY A 63 -1.99 9.75 14.47
C GLY A 63 -0.50 10.16 14.52
N GLU A 64 0.42 9.18 14.54
CA GLU A 64 1.83 9.41 14.82
C GLU A 64 2.72 9.30 13.57
N GLN A 65 2.26 8.60 12.54
CA GLN A 65 3.06 8.27 11.36
C GLN A 65 2.38 8.66 10.04
N CYS A 66 3.22 8.94 9.04
CA CYS A 66 2.78 9.14 7.67
C CYS A 66 2.96 7.83 6.91
N LEU A 67 1.97 7.48 6.10
CA LEU A 67 1.95 6.28 5.27
C LEU A 67 2.02 6.70 3.80
N ASP A 68 3.08 6.31 3.11
CA ASP A 68 3.20 6.46 1.65
C ASP A 68 2.32 5.42 0.96
N LEU A 69 1.15 5.85 0.52
CA LEU A 69 0.19 4.99 -0.16
C LEU A 69 0.53 4.73 -1.64
N ARG A 70 1.50 5.44 -2.21
CA ARG A 70 1.94 5.21 -3.60
C ARG A 70 2.82 3.98 -3.71
N HIS A 71 3.56 3.67 -2.65
CA HIS A 71 4.53 2.58 -2.64
C HIS A 71 4.24 1.69 -1.43
N PRO A 72 3.19 0.85 -1.49
CA PRO A 72 2.88 -0.06 -0.40
C PRO A 72 4.06 -1.02 -0.18
N ASP A 73 4.26 -1.42 1.07
CA ASP A 73 5.20 -2.48 1.42
C ASP A 73 4.72 -3.80 0.80
N VAL A 74 5.33 -4.19 -0.32
CA VAL A 74 4.90 -5.32 -1.14
C VAL A 74 4.92 -6.64 -0.37
N SER A 75 5.87 -6.83 0.54
CA SER A 75 5.94 -8.06 1.33
C SER A 75 4.78 -8.15 2.33
N LYS A 76 4.39 -7.03 2.93
CA LYS A 76 3.19 -6.99 3.79
C LYS A 76 1.90 -7.15 2.97
N LEU A 77 1.85 -6.59 1.77
CA LEU A 77 0.69 -6.71 0.88
C LEU A 77 0.46 -8.17 0.48
N GLU A 78 1.50 -8.88 0.05
CA GLU A 78 1.40 -10.31 -0.29
C GLU A 78 0.93 -11.15 0.90
N LYS A 79 1.46 -10.90 2.09
CA LYS A 79 1.05 -11.59 3.32
C LYS A 79 -0.40 -11.28 3.69
N ARG A 80 -0.83 -10.03 3.52
CA ARG A 80 -2.22 -9.67 3.79
C ARG A 80 -3.18 -10.31 2.78
N ILE A 81 -2.80 -10.39 1.51
CA ILE A 81 -3.58 -11.12 0.50
C ILE A 81 -3.71 -12.60 0.89
N HIS A 82 -2.61 -13.25 1.26
CA HIS A 82 -2.60 -14.64 1.75
C HIS A 82 -3.56 -14.86 2.94
N GLU A 83 -3.55 -13.96 3.92
CA GLU A 83 -4.47 -14.01 5.06
C GLU A 83 -5.94 -13.93 4.61
N ILE A 84 -6.28 -12.99 3.72
CA ILE A 84 -7.66 -12.84 3.20
C ILE A 84 -8.08 -14.07 2.39
N ILE A 85 -7.17 -14.68 1.61
CA ILE A 85 -7.46 -15.90 0.85
C ILE A 85 -7.75 -17.06 1.81
N ASN A 86 -6.98 -17.19 2.88
CA ASN A 86 -7.22 -18.17 3.93
C ASN A 86 -8.53 -17.93 4.68
N GLU A 87 -8.88 -16.67 4.98
CA GLU A 87 -10.20 -16.30 5.50
C GLU A 87 -11.32 -16.83 4.57
N ASN A 88 -11.22 -16.57 3.25
CA ASN A 88 -12.17 -17.09 2.26
C ASN A 88 -12.23 -18.63 2.23
N ARG A 89 -11.10 -19.31 2.36
CA ARG A 89 -11.05 -20.79 2.40
C ARG A 89 -11.73 -21.34 3.63
N VAL A 90 -11.46 -20.78 4.81
CA VAL A 90 -12.09 -21.17 6.08
C VAL A 90 -13.60 -20.94 6.05
N GLU A 91 -14.06 -19.81 5.50
CA GLU A 91 -15.49 -19.51 5.31
C GLU A 91 -16.19 -20.54 4.41
N ASN A 92 -15.46 -21.17 3.49
CA ASN A 92 -15.95 -22.22 2.61
C ASN A 92 -15.66 -23.65 3.14
N GLY A 93 -15.25 -23.78 4.41
CA GLY A 93 -15.04 -25.07 5.07
C GLY A 93 -13.76 -25.81 4.66
N LEU A 94 -12.78 -25.10 4.12
CA LEU A 94 -11.49 -25.65 3.71
C LEU A 94 -10.41 -25.33 4.74
N THR A 95 -9.31 -26.09 4.70
CA THR A 95 -8.11 -25.79 5.47
C THR A 95 -7.36 -24.60 4.87
N GLU A 96 -6.70 -23.84 5.73
CA GLU A 96 -5.77 -22.80 5.32
C GLU A 96 -4.61 -23.41 4.51
N LEU A 97 -4.10 -22.64 3.55
CA LEU A 97 -2.89 -22.91 2.81
C LEU A 97 -1.69 -22.40 3.61
N GLU A 98 -0.62 -23.19 3.65
CA GLU A 98 0.63 -22.77 4.26
C GLU A 98 1.42 -21.84 3.32
N TRP A 99 2.02 -20.78 3.86
CA TRP A 99 2.88 -19.92 3.05
C TRP A 99 4.15 -20.63 2.60
N ASN A 100 4.37 -20.70 1.29
CA ASN A 100 5.57 -21.21 0.68
C ASN A 100 6.42 -20.08 0.08
N GLN A 101 7.56 -19.83 0.70
CA GLN A 101 8.46 -18.74 0.32
C GLN A 101 9.04 -18.89 -1.10
N GLN A 102 9.35 -20.11 -1.55
CA GLN A 102 9.89 -20.34 -2.89
C GLN A 102 8.83 -20.09 -3.97
N ILE A 103 7.59 -20.52 -3.71
CA ILE A 103 6.46 -20.24 -4.62
C ILE A 103 6.20 -18.73 -4.68
N ALA A 104 6.28 -18.02 -3.55
CA ALA A 104 6.10 -16.58 -3.49
C ALA A 104 7.18 -15.82 -4.28
N GLU A 105 8.42 -16.28 -4.23
CA GLU A 105 9.51 -15.72 -5.04
C GLU A 105 9.25 -15.91 -6.55
N VAL A 106 8.82 -17.10 -6.97
CA VAL A 106 8.41 -17.36 -8.36
C VAL A 106 7.25 -16.45 -8.78
N ALA A 107 6.22 -16.33 -7.96
CA ALA A 107 5.07 -15.47 -8.22
C ALA A 107 5.48 -13.99 -8.31
N ARG A 108 6.39 -13.53 -7.43
CA ARG A 108 6.86 -12.14 -7.42
C ARG A 108 7.64 -11.82 -8.68
N ASN A 109 8.51 -12.74 -9.11
CA ASN A 109 9.26 -12.59 -10.36
C ASN A 109 8.31 -12.48 -11.57
N HIS A 110 7.22 -13.24 -11.60
CA HIS A 110 6.22 -13.14 -12.68
C HIS A 110 5.48 -11.79 -12.66
N SER A 111 5.05 -11.33 -11.48
CA SER A 111 4.45 -10.00 -11.31
C SER A 111 5.40 -8.88 -11.75
N GLN A 112 6.68 -9.00 -11.43
CA GLN A 112 7.72 -8.05 -11.86
C GLN A 112 7.92 -8.08 -13.38
N ASP A 113 8.00 -9.25 -14.00
CA ASP A 113 8.14 -9.39 -15.46
C ASP A 113 6.94 -8.76 -16.19
N MET A 114 5.72 -9.03 -15.73
CA MET A 114 4.50 -8.38 -16.24
C MET A 114 4.55 -6.86 -16.11
N ALA A 115 5.01 -6.35 -14.97
CA ALA A 115 5.10 -4.93 -14.69
C ALA A 115 6.16 -4.23 -15.56
N GLU A 116 7.37 -4.80 -15.65
CA GLU A 116 8.51 -4.22 -16.37
C GLU A 116 8.31 -4.24 -17.89
N ARG A 117 7.68 -5.30 -18.41
CA ARG A 117 7.49 -5.50 -19.85
C ARG A 117 6.09 -5.14 -20.32
N ASN A 118 5.26 -4.60 -19.43
CA ASN A 118 3.92 -4.09 -19.70
C ASN A 118 3.02 -5.10 -20.44
N TYR A 119 2.90 -6.31 -19.89
CA TYR A 119 1.96 -7.32 -20.35
C TYR A 119 1.16 -7.88 -19.17
N PHE A 120 0.05 -8.57 -19.46
CA PHE A 120 -0.78 -9.19 -18.44
C PHE A 120 -1.28 -10.55 -18.96
N SER A 121 -0.60 -11.62 -18.58
CA SER A 121 -0.81 -12.97 -19.11
C SER A 121 -0.24 -14.01 -18.15
N HIS A 122 -0.82 -15.21 -18.18
CA HIS A 122 -0.27 -16.39 -17.49
C HIS A 122 1.04 -16.87 -18.13
N GLU A 123 1.19 -16.66 -19.43
CA GLU A 123 2.40 -16.97 -20.20
C GLU A 123 3.23 -15.70 -20.39
N SER A 124 4.55 -15.82 -20.21
CA SER A 124 5.47 -14.76 -20.60
C SER A 124 5.46 -14.57 -22.13
N PRO A 125 6.02 -13.48 -22.68
CA PRO A 125 6.10 -13.27 -24.13
C PRO A 125 6.84 -14.38 -24.89
N GLU A 126 7.68 -15.14 -24.21
CA GLU A 126 8.38 -16.32 -24.73
C GLU A 126 7.51 -17.59 -24.73
N GLY A 127 6.33 -17.55 -24.11
CA GLY A 127 5.42 -18.69 -23.95
C GLY A 127 5.66 -19.53 -22.69
N TYR A 128 6.41 -19.03 -21.71
CA TYR A 128 6.65 -19.75 -20.46
C TYR A 128 5.48 -19.58 -19.49
N ASP A 129 4.87 -20.69 -19.09
CA ASP A 129 3.79 -20.75 -18.10
C ASP A 129 4.32 -20.93 -16.66
N PHE A 130 3.42 -21.03 -15.69
CA PHE A 130 3.78 -21.19 -14.28
C PHE A 130 4.53 -22.51 -14.00
N THR A 131 4.30 -23.57 -14.79
CA THR A 131 4.99 -24.85 -14.60
C THR A 131 6.46 -24.74 -14.98
N TRP A 132 6.76 -24.00 -16.05
CA TRP A 132 8.14 -23.67 -16.42
C TRP A 132 8.79 -22.80 -15.33
N ARG A 133 8.06 -21.78 -14.84
CA ARG A 133 8.56 -20.91 -13.77
C ARG A 133 8.81 -21.66 -12.46
N TYR A 134 8.01 -22.68 -12.13
CA TYR A 134 8.24 -23.57 -11.00
C TYR A 134 9.56 -24.35 -11.17
N ALA A 135 9.78 -24.93 -12.35
CA ALA A 135 11.01 -25.67 -12.63
C ALA A 135 12.26 -24.80 -12.48
N GLU A 136 12.26 -23.59 -13.06
CA GLU A 136 13.38 -22.64 -12.92
C GLU A 136 13.57 -22.15 -11.47
N GLY A 137 12.46 -21.98 -10.74
CA GLY A 137 12.46 -21.63 -9.32
C GLY A 137 12.82 -22.78 -8.38
N ASN A 138 13.11 -23.98 -8.90
CA ASN A 138 13.30 -25.22 -8.13
C ASN A 138 12.11 -25.56 -7.21
N VAL A 139 10.91 -25.13 -7.58
CA VAL A 139 9.66 -25.49 -6.90
C VAL A 139 9.20 -26.85 -7.42
N ILE A 140 9.10 -27.81 -6.51
CA ILE A 140 8.52 -29.12 -6.81
C ILE A 140 7.11 -29.16 -6.28
N CYS A 141 6.14 -29.20 -7.19
CA CYS A 141 4.75 -29.44 -6.86
C CYS A 141 4.24 -30.71 -7.54
N ALA A 142 3.77 -31.66 -6.73
CA ALA A 142 3.19 -32.91 -7.24
C ALA A 142 2.16 -33.43 -6.24
N ILE A 143 0.88 -33.13 -6.51
CA ILE A 143 -0.23 -33.62 -5.69
C ILE A 143 -0.91 -34.76 -6.43
N GLN A 144 -0.78 -35.97 -5.87
CA GLN A 144 -1.40 -37.15 -6.46
C GLN A 144 -2.83 -37.34 -5.95
N LEU A 145 -3.78 -37.38 -6.88
CA LEU A 145 -5.19 -37.69 -6.61
C LEU A 145 -5.64 -38.81 -7.54
N GLY A 146 -5.66 -40.03 -6.99
CA GLY A 146 -5.86 -41.23 -7.79
C GLY A 146 -4.74 -41.39 -8.83
N ASP A 147 -5.13 -41.46 -10.10
CA ASP A 147 -4.22 -41.62 -11.24
C ASP A 147 -3.74 -40.27 -11.83
N MET A 148 -4.19 -39.14 -11.29
CA MET A 148 -3.80 -37.80 -11.74
C MET A 148 -2.74 -37.19 -10.83
N ILE A 149 -1.80 -36.45 -11.43
CA ILE A 149 -0.81 -35.64 -10.72
C ILE A 149 -1.05 -34.18 -11.11
N TYR A 150 -1.27 -33.34 -10.10
CA TYR A 150 -1.44 -31.90 -10.27
C TYR A 150 -0.12 -31.18 -9.94
N GLY A 151 0.33 -30.33 -10.86
CA GLY A 151 1.59 -29.58 -10.76
C GLY A 151 1.46 -28.16 -10.21
N GLY A 152 0.26 -27.75 -9.81
CA GLY A 152 -0.05 -26.41 -9.30
C GLY A 152 -1.15 -25.71 -10.10
N ALA A 153 -1.41 -24.46 -9.73
CA ALA A 153 -2.33 -23.54 -10.41
C ALA A 153 -1.85 -22.09 -10.21
N GLU A 154 -2.33 -21.19 -11.05
CA GLU A 154 -2.01 -19.75 -10.99
C GLU A 154 -3.27 -18.89 -11.12
N ASN A 155 -3.36 -17.84 -10.31
CA ASN A 155 -4.23 -16.70 -10.51
C ASN A 155 -3.39 -15.43 -10.73
N ILE A 156 -3.82 -14.56 -11.65
CA ILE A 156 -3.21 -13.23 -11.84
C ILE A 156 -4.26 -12.14 -11.72
N HIS A 157 -3.85 -10.98 -11.21
CA HIS A 157 -4.71 -9.80 -11.09
C HIS A 157 -3.91 -8.53 -11.45
N LYS A 158 -4.58 -7.59 -12.14
CA LYS A 158 -4.04 -6.27 -12.40
C LYS A 158 -5.01 -5.22 -11.87
N GLY A 159 -4.53 -4.45 -10.90
CA GLY A 159 -5.25 -3.33 -10.31
C GLY A 159 -4.38 -2.07 -10.27
N GLY A 160 -4.65 -1.20 -9.30
CA GLY A 160 -3.84 -0.02 -9.06
C GLY A 160 -3.97 0.50 -7.65
N VAL A 161 -2.99 1.29 -7.21
CA VAL A 161 -2.92 1.94 -5.88
C VAL A 161 -3.92 3.08 -5.71
N TYR A 162 -4.73 3.33 -6.73
CA TYR A 162 -5.64 4.46 -6.80
C TYR A 162 -7.06 4.07 -6.44
N GLY A 163 -7.69 4.86 -5.57
CA GLY A 163 -9.09 4.76 -5.19
C GLY A 163 -9.95 5.70 -6.04
N THR A 164 -10.61 6.65 -5.39
CA THR A 164 -11.52 7.62 -6.02
C THR A 164 -10.77 8.65 -6.84
N ILE A 165 -11.24 8.91 -8.06
CA ILE A 165 -10.79 10.03 -8.88
C ILE A 165 -11.79 11.18 -8.71
N HIS A 166 -11.29 12.34 -8.30
CA HIS A 166 -12.08 13.55 -8.11
C HIS A 166 -12.00 14.43 -9.35
N TYR A 167 -13.16 14.93 -9.77
CA TYR A 167 -13.28 15.81 -10.93
C TYR A 167 -13.91 17.14 -10.55
N THR A 168 -13.42 18.22 -11.15
CA THR A 168 -14.08 19.53 -11.14
C THR A 168 -14.31 19.96 -12.58
N ASN A 169 -15.58 20.20 -12.95
CA ASN A 169 -15.98 20.58 -14.31
C ASN A 169 -15.46 19.62 -15.41
N GLY A 170 -15.42 18.32 -15.12
CA GLY A 170 -14.95 17.29 -16.06
C GLY A 170 -13.42 17.17 -16.18
N ILE A 171 -12.66 17.93 -15.38
CA ILE A 171 -11.20 17.84 -15.31
C ILE A 171 -10.83 17.10 -14.03
N GLU A 172 -10.00 16.05 -14.12
CA GLU A 172 -9.45 15.36 -12.95
C GLU A 172 -8.66 16.38 -12.10
N THR A 173 -9.08 16.54 -10.85
CA THR A 173 -8.46 17.48 -9.91
C THR A 173 -7.59 16.80 -8.87
N SER A 174 -7.92 15.57 -8.49
CA SER A 174 -7.13 14.79 -7.54
C SER A 174 -7.53 13.32 -7.59
N ARG A 175 -6.72 12.47 -6.97
CA ARG A 175 -6.94 11.04 -6.86
C ARG A 175 -6.59 10.58 -5.45
N ASP A 176 -7.49 9.83 -4.83
CA ASP A 176 -7.22 9.20 -3.55
C ASP A 176 -6.38 7.94 -3.77
N TYR A 177 -5.55 7.61 -2.80
CA TYR A 177 -4.78 6.37 -2.81
C TYR A 177 -5.44 5.33 -1.91
N LYS A 178 -5.40 4.08 -2.35
CA LYS A 178 -5.81 2.93 -1.55
C LYS A 178 -4.77 2.66 -0.48
N THR A 179 -5.25 2.30 0.69
CA THR A 179 -4.48 1.66 1.74
C THR A 179 -4.01 0.27 1.28
N LEU A 180 -3.00 -0.26 1.97
CA LEU A 180 -2.55 -1.65 1.76
C LEU A 180 -3.71 -2.65 1.91
N GLU A 181 -4.59 -2.41 2.87
CA GLU A 181 -5.77 -3.25 3.12
C GLU A 181 -6.75 -3.20 1.95
N GLU A 182 -7.06 -2.02 1.42
CA GLU A 182 -7.95 -1.88 0.26
C GLU A 182 -7.36 -2.54 -1.00
N ILE A 183 -6.05 -2.44 -1.22
CA ILE A 183 -5.40 -3.14 -2.34
C ILE A 183 -5.49 -4.66 -2.16
N ALA A 184 -5.25 -5.16 -0.94
CA ALA A 184 -5.33 -6.59 -0.66
C ALA A 184 -6.76 -7.13 -0.87
N GLN A 185 -7.76 -6.39 -0.38
CA GLN A 185 -9.17 -6.72 -0.56
C GLN A 185 -9.59 -6.70 -2.02
N ASP A 186 -9.15 -5.70 -2.80
CA ASP A 186 -9.45 -5.62 -4.22
C ASP A 186 -8.93 -6.84 -4.99
N VAL A 187 -7.70 -7.26 -4.71
CA VAL A 187 -7.07 -8.43 -5.34
C VAL A 187 -7.86 -9.70 -5.00
N ALA A 188 -8.06 -9.97 -3.70
CA ALA A 188 -8.75 -11.18 -3.25
C ALA A 188 -10.22 -11.22 -3.73
N THR A 189 -10.93 -10.08 -3.66
CA THR A 189 -12.30 -9.96 -4.14
C THR A 189 -12.37 -10.14 -5.66
N GLY A 190 -11.41 -9.60 -6.40
CA GLY A 190 -11.31 -9.78 -7.86
C GLY A 190 -11.17 -11.25 -8.25
N TRP A 191 -10.35 -12.01 -7.53
CA TRP A 191 -10.23 -13.46 -7.74
C TRP A 191 -11.50 -14.21 -7.31
N MET A 192 -12.04 -13.93 -6.13
CA MET A 192 -13.24 -14.62 -5.64
C MET A 192 -14.50 -14.35 -6.49
N ASN A 193 -14.58 -13.21 -7.16
CA ASN A 193 -15.66 -12.90 -8.10
C ASN A 193 -15.46 -13.49 -9.51
N SER A 194 -14.29 -14.04 -9.82
CA SER A 194 -14.01 -14.73 -11.08
C SER A 194 -14.18 -16.25 -10.91
N PRO A 195 -15.09 -16.91 -11.65
CA PRO A 195 -15.33 -18.35 -11.46
C PRO A 195 -14.07 -19.23 -11.60
N GLY A 196 -13.18 -18.90 -12.54
CA GLY A 196 -11.92 -19.63 -12.73
C GLY A 196 -10.95 -19.43 -11.57
N HIS A 197 -10.73 -18.18 -11.16
CA HIS A 197 -9.80 -17.89 -10.06
C HIS A 197 -10.31 -18.41 -8.71
N ARG A 198 -11.62 -18.24 -8.45
CA ARG A 198 -12.31 -18.78 -7.28
C ARG A 198 -12.18 -20.31 -7.22
N ALA A 199 -12.23 -21.01 -8.35
CA ALA A 199 -12.08 -22.46 -8.38
C ALA A 199 -10.67 -22.89 -7.91
N ASN A 200 -9.62 -22.16 -8.29
CA ASN A 200 -8.26 -22.41 -7.80
C ASN A 200 -8.19 -22.22 -6.28
N ILE A 201 -8.68 -21.09 -5.76
CA ILE A 201 -8.67 -20.76 -4.31
C ILE A 201 -9.42 -21.81 -3.49
N LEU A 202 -10.56 -22.29 -3.98
CA LEU A 202 -11.42 -23.23 -3.25
C LEU A 202 -11.18 -24.70 -3.60
N THR A 203 -10.06 -24.98 -4.25
CA THR A 203 -9.63 -26.35 -4.48
C THR A 203 -9.10 -26.95 -3.18
N PRO A 204 -9.65 -28.08 -2.70
CA PRO A 204 -9.39 -28.58 -1.34
C PRO A 204 -8.04 -29.29 -1.18
N TYR A 205 -7.39 -29.67 -2.28
CA TYR A 205 -6.18 -30.49 -2.24
C TYR A 205 -4.89 -29.68 -2.26
N TRP A 206 -4.96 -28.37 -2.51
CA TRP A 206 -3.80 -27.49 -2.33
C TRP A 206 -3.43 -27.43 -0.85
N GLN A 207 -2.14 -27.44 -0.55
CA GLN A 207 -1.57 -27.44 0.80
C GLN A 207 -0.82 -26.14 1.11
N THR A 208 -0.17 -25.56 0.10
CA THR A 208 0.68 -24.38 0.21
C THR A 208 0.37 -23.38 -0.91
N GLU A 209 0.70 -22.12 -0.67
CA GLU A 209 0.59 -21.06 -1.67
C GLU A 209 1.75 -20.08 -1.57
N GLY A 210 1.99 -19.36 -2.66
CA GLY A 210 2.90 -18.23 -2.68
C GLY A 210 2.32 -17.08 -3.48
N LEU A 211 2.39 -15.88 -2.89
CA LEU A 211 1.86 -14.65 -3.46
C LEU A 211 3.01 -13.72 -3.81
N GLY A 212 2.92 -13.07 -4.96
CA GLY A 212 3.91 -12.14 -5.45
C GLY A 212 3.28 -10.88 -6.04
N VAL A 213 3.74 -9.71 -5.58
CA VAL A 213 3.21 -8.41 -6.03
C VAL A 213 4.32 -7.52 -6.58
N ALA A 214 4.01 -6.81 -7.68
CA ALA A 214 4.82 -5.73 -8.21
C ALA A 214 3.96 -4.45 -8.37
N VAL A 215 4.54 -3.30 -8.02
CA VAL A 215 3.89 -1.99 -8.17
C VAL A 215 4.75 -1.11 -9.08
N THR A 216 4.15 -0.61 -10.15
CA THR A 216 4.83 0.28 -11.10
C THR A 216 4.85 1.73 -10.59
N SER A 217 5.73 2.56 -11.14
CA SER A 217 5.83 3.98 -10.77
C SER A 217 4.57 4.80 -11.09
N ASP A 218 3.79 4.37 -12.07
CA ASP A 218 2.48 4.94 -12.43
C ASP A 218 1.33 4.30 -11.63
N GLY A 219 1.63 3.48 -10.62
CA GLY A 219 0.66 2.99 -9.64
C GLY A 219 -0.15 1.77 -10.07
N ALA A 220 0.21 1.07 -11.14
CA ALA A 220 -0.38 -0.23 -11.46
C ALA A 220 0.14 -1.29 -10.49
N VAL A 221 -0.75 -2.19 -10.08
CA VAL A 221 -0.44 -3.30 -9.16
C VAL A 221 -0.66 -4.61 -9.89
N TYR A 222 0.41 -5.38 -10.07
CA TYR A 222 0.38 -6.73 -10.65
C TYR A 222 0.52 -7.74 -9.52
N SER A 223 -0.40 -8.69 -9.44
CA SER A 223 -0.43 -9.72 -8.41
C SER A 223 -0.51 -11.09 -9.05
N THR A 224 0.30 -12.02 -8.54
CA THR A 224 0.31 -13.44 -8.94
C THR A 224 0.15 -14.27 -7.68
N GLU A 225 -0.74 -15.26 -7.72
CA GLU A 225 -1.00 -16.25 -6.68
C GLU A 225 -0.76 -17.62 -7.29
N ASN A 226 0.12 -18.40 -6.67
CA ASN A 226 0.54 -19.70 -7.15
C ASN A 226 0.29 -20.76 -6.08
N PHE A 227 -0.30 -21.89 -6.49
CA PHE A 227 -0.73 -22.96 -5.59
C PHE A 227 0.15 -24.19 -5.72
N CYS A 228 0.38 -24.83 -4.58
CA CYS A 228 0.81 -26.20 -4.42
C CYS A 228 0.36 -26.69 -3.04
#